data_AF-A0A183FCS6-F1
#
_entry.id   AF-A0A183FCS6-F1
#
_cell.length_a   1.000
_cell.length_b   1.000
_cell.length_c   1.000
_cell.angle_alpha   90.00
_cell.angle_beta   90.00
_cell.angle_gamma   90.00
#
_symmetry.space_group_name_H-M   'P 1'
#
loop_
_entity.id
_entity.type
_entity.pdbx_description
1 polymer ?
#
loop_
_entity_poly.entity_id
_entity_poly.type
_entity_poly.pdbx_seq_one_letter_code
_entity_poly.pdbx_strand_id
1 'polypeptide(L)'
;MRCFEDQFHIYVEHRLVAKFAHYVPMNNISHVYVNGDVRLYGVSWEGKFYVSTSYSPPPNQTRYSNLKSLTRECLQRMHKRRKRIPV
;
A
#
# COMPACT_ATOMS: atom_id res chain seq x y z
N MET A 1 14.83 -5.11 7.30
CA MET A 1 14.75 -5.09 8.78
C MET A 1 13.32 -4.76 9.18
N ARG A 2 12.74 -5.47 10.13
CA ARG A 2 11.38 -5.21 10.62
C ARG A 2 11.41 -4.96 12.13
N CYS A 3 10.68 -3.93 12.56
CA CYS A 3 10.53 -3.63 13.96
C CYS A 3 9.28 -4.30 14.54
N PHE A 4 9.45 -4.96 15.68
CA PHE A 4 8.38 -5.42 16.56
C PHE A 4 8.43 -4.65 17.88
N GLU A 5 7.48 -4.93 18.77
CA GLU A 5 7.34 -4.24 20.05
C GLU A 5 8.54 -4.46 20.97
N ASP A 6 9.14 -5.66 20.94
CA ASP A 6 10.21 -6.09 21.85
C ASP A 6 11.59 -6.22 21.17
N GLN A 7 11.61 -6.33 19.84
CA GLN A 7 12.84 -6.66 19.10
C GLN A 7 12.82 -6.24 17.63
N PHE A 8 14.01 -6.25 17.01
CA PHE A 8 14.20 -6.18 15.56
C PHE A 8 14.40 -7.56 14.97
N HIS A 9 13.74 -7.83 13.84
CA HIS A 9 13.98 -9.01 13.03
C HIS A 9 14.77 -8.63 11.77
N ILE A 10 15.89 -9.32 11.55
CA ILE A 10 16.77 -9.12 10.40
C ILE A 10 16.58 -10.25 9.40
N TYR A 11 16.29 -9.87 8.16
CA TYR A 11 16.07 -10.79 7.06
C TYR A 11 17.15 -10.61 6.01
N VAL A 12 17.69 -11.72 5.51
CA VAL A 12 18.59 -11.78 4.35
C VAL A 12 17.97 -12.75 3.37
N GLU A 13 17.81 -12.35 2.10
CA GLU A 13 17.14 -13.17 1.08
C GLU A 13 15.77 -13.73 1.54
N HIS A 14 14.97 -12.89 2.20
CA HIS A 14 13.65 -13.24 2.75
C HIS A 14 13.65 -14.30 3.87
N ARG A 15 14.81 -14.69 4.38
CA ARG A 15 14.95 -15.61 5.52
C ARG A 15 15.31 -14.86 6.79
N LEU A 16 14.68 -15.23 7.90
CA LEU A 16 15.00 -14.66 9.22
C LEU A 16 16.36 -15.18 9.67
N VAL A 17 17.33 -14.27 9.85
CA VAL A 17 18.70 -14.62 10.24
C VAL A 17 18.97 -14.29 11.70
N ALA A 18 18.41 -13.19 12.21
CA ALA A 18 18.68 -12.74 13.56
C ALA A 18 17.50 -11.97 14.18
N LYS A 19 17.44 -12.03 15.51
CA LYS A 19 16.55 -11.24 16.35
C LYS A 19 17.38 -10.45 17.35
N PHE A 20 17.12 -9.16 17.48
CA PHE A 20 17.82 -8.28 18.41
C PHE A 20 16.83 -7.59 19.33
N ALA A 21 16.96 -7.79 20.65
CA ALA A 21 16.14 -7.07 21.63
C ALA A 21 16.40 -5.56 21.57
N HIS A 22 15.39 -4.77 21.94
CA HIS A 22 15.55 -3.32 22.06
C HIS A 22 16.35 -2.98 23.33
N TYR A 23 17.53 -2.37 23.15
CA TYR A 23 18.31 -1.81 24.26
C TYR A 23 18.02 -0.32 24.52
N VAL A 24 17.35 0.32 23.56
CA VAL A 24 16.90 1.71 23.61
C VAL A 24 15.48 1.78 23.07
N PRO A 25 14.63 2.70 23.56
CA PRO A 25 13.29 2.89 23.02
C PRO A 25 13.34 3.16 21.53
N MET A 26 12.50 2.44 20.79
CA MET A 26 12.44 2.53 19.34
C MET A 26 12.17 3.95 18.82
N ASN A 27 11.42 4.74 19.59
CA ASN A 27 11.10 6.14 19.27
C ASN A 27 12.33 7.05 19.20
N ASN A 28 13.49 6.62 19.71
CA ASN A 28 14.73 7.38 19.66
C ASN A 28 15.47 7.23 18.32
N ILE A 29 15.06 6.32 17.44
CA ILE A 29 15.72 6.07 16.15
C ILE A 29 15.09 6.97 15.08
N SER A 30 15.82 8.00 14.65
CA SER A 30 15.36 8.96 13.63
C SER A 30 15.99 8.75 12.26
N HIS A 31 17.18 8.14 12.19
CA HIS A 31 17.98 8.04 10.97
C HIS A 31 18.59 6.65 10.82
N VAL A 32 18.75 6.24 9.57
CA VAL A 32 19.47 5.01 9.19
C VAL A 32 20.66 5.41 8.34
N TYR A 33 21.83 4.89 8.69
CA TYR A 33 23.08 5.15 7.98
C TYR A 33 23.65 3.84 7.45
N VAL A 34 24.08 3.85 6.19
CA VAL A 34 24.70 2.69 5.51
C VAL A 34 26.07 3.13 5.01
N ASN A 35 27.12 2.45 5.45
CA ASN A 35 28.50 2.76 5.11
C ASN A 35 29.33 1.47 5.00
N GLY A 36 30.47 1.54 4.31
CA GLY A 36 31.37 0.43 4.04
C GLY A 36 31.56 0.17 2.54
N ASP A 37 32.22 -0.95 2.21
CA ASP A 37 32.38 -1.41 0.84
C ASP A 37 31.07 -2.03 0.32
N VAL A 38 30.18 -1.17 -0.16
CA VAL A 38 28.88 -1.57 -0.70
C VAL A 38 28.43 -0.64 -1.81
N ARG A 39 27.86 -1.21 -2.88
CA ARG A 39 27.08 -0.46 -3.87
C ARG A 39 25.60 -0.56 -3.50
N LEU A 40 25.02 0.57 -3.14
CA LEU A 40 23.63 0.66 -2.74
C LEU A 40 22.72 0.89 -3.95
N TYR A 41 21.83 -0.05 -4.23
CA TYR A 41 20.91 0.03 -5.38
C TYR A 41 19.55 0.63 -5.02
N GLY A 42 19.09 0.44 -3.79
CA GLY A 42 17.79 0.96 -3.34
C GLY A 42 17.61 0.82 -1.85
N VAL A 43 16.86 1.75 -1.27
CA VAL A 43 16.45 1.74 0.13
C VAL A 43 14.96 2.06 0.18
N SER A 44 14.19 1.21 0.85
CA SER A 44 12.80 1.46 1.17
C SER A 44 12.55 1.15 2.64
N TRP A 45 11.73 1.98 3.27
CA TRP A 45 11.21 1.72 4.60
C TRP A 45 9.71 2.01 4.53
N GLU A 46 8.93 0.97 4.76
CA GLU A 46 7.48 1.04 4.74
C GLU A 46 6.93 -0.15 5.51
N GLY A 47 5.61 -0.15 5.68
CA GLY A 47 4.89 -1.28 6.24
C GLY A 47 4.15 -0.94 7.51
N LYS A 48 3.08 -1.71 7.71
CA LYS A 48 2.27 -1.75 8.92
C LYS A 48 1.95 -3.21 9.18
N PHE A 49 1.42 -3.53 10.36
CA PHE A 49 0.81 -4.82 10.58
C PHE A 49 -0.49 -4.89 9.77
N TYR A 50 -0.43 -5.58 8.64
CA TYR A 50 -1.61 -5.88 7.85
C TYR A 50 -2.38 -6.98 8.55
N VAL A 51 -3.52 -6.63 9.12
CA VAL A 51 -4.51 -7.62 9.55
C VAL A 51 -4.96 -8.40 8.33
N SER A 52 -4.85 -9.72 8.39
CA SER A 52 -5.26 -10.64 7.32
C SER A 52 -6.77 -10.73 7.12
N THR A 53 -7.55 -9.78 7.69
CA THR A 53 -8.97 -9.66 7.43
C THR A 53 -9.16 -9.49 5.92
N SER A 54 -9.87 -10.45 5.35
CA SER A 54 -9.91 -10.85 3.93
C SER A 54 -10.41 -9.80 2.93
N TYR A 55 -10.62 -8.55 3.33
CA TYR A 55 -11.05 -7.49 2.43
C TYR A 55 -10.54 -6.12 2.92
N SER A 56 -9.29 -5.78 2.61
CA SER A 56 -8.92 -4.37 2.49
C SER A 56 -9.30 -3.94 1.06
N PRO A 57 -10.37 -3.16 0.86
CA PRO A 57 -10.73 -2.71 -0.47
C PRO A 57 -9.59 -1.84 -1.02
N PRO A 58 -9.18 -2.00 -2.29
CA PRO A 58 -8.18 -1.14 -2.89
C PRO A 58 -8.65 0.33 -2.80
N PRO A 59 -7.72 1.29 -2.62
CA PRO A 59 -8.02 2.70 -2.33
C PRO A 59 -8.82 3.45 -3.41
N ASN A 60 -9.33 2.77 -4.44
CA ASN A 60 -10.08 3.36 -5.56
C ASN A 60 -11.46 2.73 -5.83
N GLN A 61 -12.03 1.89 -4.96
CA GLN A 61 -13.37 1.32 -5.25
C GLN A 61 -14.47 2.40 -5.34
N THR A 62 -14.41 3.44 -4.51
CA THR A 62 -15.42 4.51 -4.43
C THR A 62 -15.43 5.44 -5.65
N ARG A 63 -14.31 5.56 -6.37
CA ARG A 63 -14.26 6.31 -7.64
C ARG A 63 -14.83 5.51 -8.81
N TYR A 64 -14.62 4.19 -8.83
CA TYR A 64 -15.15 3.33 -9.91
C TYR A 64 -16.66 3.11 -9.84
N SER A 65 -17.27 3.07 -8.65
CA SER A 65 -18.74 2.98 -8.52
C SER A 65 -19.43 4.23 -9.08
N ASN A 66 -18.90 5.40 -8.74
CA ASN A 66 -19.41 6.68 -9.24
C ASN A 66 -19.19 6.84 -10.75
N LEU A 67 -18.10 6.31 -11.30
CA LEU A 67 -17.87 6.31 -12.75
C LEU A 67 -18.80 5.33 -13.49
N LYS A 68 -19.10 4.16 -12.90
CA LYS A 68 -20.06 3.18 -13.45
C LYS A 68 -21.50 3.68 -13.39
N SER A 69 -21.91 4.39 -12.34
CA SER A 69 -23.23 5.02 -12.26
C SER A 69 -23.36 6.16 -13.28
N LEU A 70 -22.35 7.03 -13.38
CA LEU A 70 -22.31 8.13 -14.35
C LEU A 70 -22.33 7.63 -15.81
N THR A 71 -21.60 6.56 -16.14
CA THR A 71 -21.61 5.97 -17.48
C THR A 71 -22.93 5.28 -17.81
N ARG A 72 -23.59 4.62 -16.83
CA ARG A 72 -24.96 4.08 -17.01
C ARG A 72 -26.00 5.18 -17.21
N GLU A 73 -25.96 6.25 -16.42
CA GLU A 73 -26.85 7.41 -16.62
C GLU A 73 -26.62 8.09 -17.98
N CYS A 74 -25.36 8.23 -18.40
CA CYS A 74 -25.01 8.83 -19.68
C CYS A 74 -25.47 7.96 -20.86
N LEU A 75 -25.27 6.63 -20.80
CA LEU A 75 -25.78 5.68 -21.80
C LEU A 75 -27.32 5.65 -21.86
N GLN A 76 -28.01 5.70 -20.71
CA GLN A 76 -29.47 5.78 -20.67
C GLN A 76 -29.98 7.12 -21.25
N ARG A 77 -29.31 8.24 -20.97
CA ARG A 77 -29.61 9.54 -21.57
C ARG A 77 -29.37 9.54 -23.09
N MET A 78 -28.30 8.91 -23.55
CA MET A 78 -27.98 8.77 -24.99
C MET A 78 -29.03 7.91 -25.72
N HIS A 79 -29.46 6.79 -25.14
CA HIS A 79 -30.55 5.98 -25.70
C HIS A 79 -31.88 6.73 -25.76
N LYS A 80 -32.17 7.59 -24.79
CA LYS A 80 -33.40 8.41 -24.75
C LYS A 80 -33.37 9.56 -25.77
N ARG A 81 -32.19 10.11 -26.08
CA ARG A 81 -32.01 11.13 -27.13
C ARG A 81 -32.07 10.55 -28.54
N ARG A 82 -31.58 9.32 -28.77
CA ARG A 82 -31.67 8.64 -30.08
C ARG A 82 -33.10 8.33 -30.53
N LYS A 83 -34.09 8.34 -29.63
CA LYS A 83 -35.53 8.16 -29.94
C LYS A 83 -36.32 9.48 -30.10
N ARG A 84 -35.66 10.64 -30.10
CA ARG A 84 -36.31 11.96 -30.33
C ARG A 84 -35.61 12.75 -31.44
N ILE A 85 -35.30 12.09 -32.54
CA ILE A 85 -34.99 12.79 -33.79
C ILE A 85 -36.20 12.52 -34.68
N PRO A 86 -37.16 13.46 -34.81
CA PRO A 86 -38.17 13.34 -35.86
C PRO A 86 -37.47 13.48 -37.22
N VAL A 87 -37.82 12.60 -38.17
CA VAL A 87 -37.78 12.95 -39.59
C VAL A 87 -38.96 13.86 -39.86
#